data_AF-A0A2V5RZT4-F1
#
_entry.id   AF-A0A2V5RZT4-F1
#
_cell.length_a   1.000
_cell.length_b   1.000
_cell.length_c   1.000
_cell.angle_alpha   90.00
_cell.angle_beta   90.00
_cell.angle_gamma   90.00
#
_symmetry.space_group_name_H-M   'P 1'
#
loop_
_entity.id
_entity.type
_entity.pdbx_description
1 polymer ?
#
loop_
_entity_poly.entity_id
_entity_poly.type
_entity_poly.pdbx_seq_one_letter_code
_entity_poly.pdbx_strand_id
1 'polypeptide(L)'
;GTIHNANSVRSSSCLVAIRDRLAELIREHEPDCCALESVIYVQSYKTAIVLGAARGAAILAAAENGLPIFEYAPNRIKQATVGTGAAGKNQVAFMVRALLGLTQTPDADAADALAIGLTHLRSQEAACLGVPSGAQI
;
A
#
# COMPACT_ATOMS: atom_id res chain seq x y z
N GLY A 1 3.59 2.31 10.14
CA GLY A 1 4.09 3.69 10.35
C GLY A 1 4.09 4.44 9.03
N THR A 2 4.57 5.68 9.01
CA THR A 2 4.61 6.54 7.82
C THR A 2 6.00 7.16 7.66
N ILE A 3 6.49 7.25 6.42
CA ILE A 3 7.76 7.92 6.10
C ILE A 3 7.46 9.40 5.86
N HIS A 4 8.03 10.27 6.69
CA HIS A 4 7.86 11.72 6.57
C HIS A 4 9.13 12.37 6.03
N ASN A 5 8.99 13.10 4.93
CA ASN A 5 10.06 13.92 4.36
C ASN A 5 9.76 15.40 4.59
N ALA A 6 10.79 16.21 4.83
CA ALA A 6 10.61 17.65 5.04
C ALA A 6 10.18 18.37 3.74
N ASN A 7 9.25 19.32 3.86
CA ASN A 7 8.67 20.06 2.73
C ASN A 7 9.68 20.93 1.95
N SER A 8 10.87 21.18 2.52
CA SER A 8 11.94 22.00 1.92
C SER A 8 12.90 21.20 1.03
N VAL A 9 12.76 19.88 0.96
CA VAL A 9 13.69 19.00 0.26
C VAL A 9 13.38 18.98 -1.23
N ARG A 10 14.42 18.99 -2.07
CA ARG A 10 14.26 18.84 -3.52
C ARG A 10 13.60 17.51 -3.85
N SER A 11 12.78 17.47 -4.90
CA SER A 11 12.05 16.27 -5.32
C SER A 11 12.96 15.04 -5.48
N SER A 12 14.13 15.18 -6.10
CA SER A 12 15.10 14.10 -6.25
C SER A 12 15.59 13.54 -4.91
N SER A 13 15.94 14.40 -3.97
CA SER A 13 16.37 14.00 -2.62
C SER A 13 15.24 13.34 -1.82
N CYS A 14 14.00 13.76 -2.04
CA CYS A 14 12.82 13.12 -1.46
C CYS A 14 12.67 11.67 -1.95
N LEU A 15 12.85 11.41 -3.24
CA LEU A 15 12.79 10.06 -3.80
C LEU A 15 13.90 9.15 -3.26
N VAL A 16 15.13 9.67 -3.12
CA VAL A 16 16.24 8.95 -2.51
C VAL A 16 15.90 8.57 -1.07
N ALA A 17 15.37 9.50 -0.27
CA ALA A 17 14.98 9.23 1.10
C ALA A 17 13.88 8.16 1.21
N ILE A 18 12.87 8.18 0.32
CA ILE A 18 11.83 7.13 0.27
C ILE A 18 12.47 5.76 -0.02
N ARG A 19 13.34 5.68 -1.04
CA ARG A 19 14.02 4.44 -1.43
C ARG A 19 14.86 3.90 -0.28
N ASP A 20 15.73 4.74 0.29
CA ASP A 20 16.67 4.33 1.33
C ASP A 20 15.94 3.84 2.58
N ARG A 21 14.90 4.58 3.02
CA ARG A 21 14.12 4.21 4.20
C ARG A 21 13.29 2.95 3.99
N LEU A 22 12.71 2.74 2.81
CA LEU A 22 12.03 1.48 2.50
C LEU A 22 13.00 0.32 2.46
N ALA A 23 14.18 0.48 1.86
CA ALA A 23 15.20 -0.57 1.83
C ALA A 23 15.69 -0.93 3.24
N GLU A 24 15.81 0.05 4.14
CA GLU A 24 16.10 -0.19 5.55
C GLU A 24 14.99 -1.02 6.23
N LEU A 25 13.73 -0.62 6.06
CA LEU A 25 12.59 -1.34 6.63
C LEU A 25 12.47 -2.77 6.10
N ILE A 26 12.75 -2.99 4.80
CA ILE A 26 12.76 -4.31 4.19
C ILE A 26 13.85 -5.19 4.81
N ARG A 27 15.07 -4.67 5.00
CA ARG A 27 16.14 -5.42 5.66
C ARG A 27 15.88 -5.68 7.13
N GLU A 28 15.20 -4.77 7.81
CA GLU A 28 14.87 -4.91 9.24
C GLU A 28 13.78 -5.94 9.48
N HIS A 29 12.74 -5.96 8.63
CA HIS A 29 11.54 -6.78 8.86
C HIS A 29 11.51 -8.06 8.01
N GLU A 30 12.39 -8.20 7.02
CA GLU A 30 12.50 -9.35 6.12
C GLU A 30 11.13 -9.85 5.59
N PRO A 31 10.29 -8.99 5.00
CA PRO A 31 8.96 -9.40 4.55
C PRO A 31 9.05 -10.36 3.36
N ASP A 32 8.08 -11.27 3.22
CA ASP A 32 8.04 -12.22 2.09
C ASP A 32 7.67 -11.56 0.74
N CYS A 33 6.98 -10.41 0.79
CA CYS A 33 6.51 -9.71 -0.39
C CYS A 33 6.19 -8.23 -0.11
N CYS A 34 5.98 -7.47 -1.18
CA CYS A 34 5.53 -6.08 -1.12
C CYS A 34 4.17 -5.94 -1.81
N ALA A 35 3.18 -5.38 -1.10
CA ALA A 35 1.86 -5.08 -1.65
C ALA A 35 1.67 -3.56 -1.78
N LEU A 36 1.20 -3.11 -2.95
CA LEU A 36 0.94 -1.70 -3.26
C LEU A 36 -0.49 -1.46 -3.76
N GLU A 37 -0.97 -0.24 -3.59
CA GLU A 37 -2.16 0.25 -4.29
C GLU A 37 -1.83 0.51 -5.77
N SER A 38 -2.72 0.09 -6.68
CA SER A 38 -2.61 0.39 -8.10
C SER A 38 -3.16 1.79 -8.43
N VAL A 39 -2.55 2.45 -9.41
CA VAL A 39 -2.94 3.80 -9.81
C VAL A 39 -4.09 3.72 -10.81
N ILE A 40 -5.32 4.04 -10.41
CA ILE A 40 -6.48 3.94 -11.32
C ILE A 40 -6.83 5.26 -12.01
N TYR A 41 -6.75 6.40 -11.33
CA TYR A 41 -7.12 7.69 -11.92
C TYR A 41 -6.60 8.86 -11.09
N VAL A 42 -5.85 9.78 -11.71
CA VAL A 42 -5.39 11.01 -11.06
C VAL A 42 -5.91 12.20 -11.86
N GLN A 43 -6.69 13.07 -11.20
CA GLN A 43 -7.33 14.23 -11.85
C GLN A 43 -6.32 15.26 -12.41
N SER A 44 -5.11 15.30 -11.85
CA SER A 44 -4.06 16.26 -12.21
C SER A 44 -2.81 15.54 -12.69
N TYR A 45 -2.39 15.82 -13.93
CA TYR A 45 -1.15 15.29 -14.51
C TYR A 45 0.08 15.58 -13.64
N LYS A 46 0.15 16.77 -13.02
CA LYS A 46 1.26 17.14 -12.12
C LYS A 46 1.30 16.22 -10.90
N THR A 47 0.16 15.99 -10.28
CA THR A 47 0.04 15.08 -9.12
C THR A 47 0.35 13.66 -9.53
N ALA A 48 -0.10 13.23 -10.71
CA ALA A 48 0.16 11.89 -11.23
C ALA A 48 1.66 11.63 -11.40
N ILE A 49 2.41 12.60 -11.95
CA ILE A 49 3.86 12.50 -12.13
C ILE A 49 4.57 12.40 -10.78
N VAL A 50 4.19 13.24 -9.81
CA VAL A 50 4.84 13.23 -8.48
C VAL A 50 4.56 11.92 -7.73
N LEU A 51 3.31 11.47 -7.68
CA LEU A 51 2.94 10.21 -7.03
C LEU A 51 3.54 9.01 -7.77
N GLY A 52 3.55 9.04 -9.10
CA GLY A 52 4.19 8.01 -9.93
C GLY A 52 5.68 7.89 -9.66
N ALA A 53 6.39 9.00 -9.50
CA ALA A 53 7.81 8.99 -9.17
C ALA A 53 8.07 8.42 -7.76
N ALA A 54 7.28 8.83 -6.76
CA ALA A 54 7.39 8.30 -5.39
C ALA A 54 7.10 6.79 -5.35
N ARG A 55 6.05 6.35 -6.05
CA ARG A 55 5.71 4.94 -6.23
C ARG A 55 6.82 4.16 -6.94
N GLY A 56 7.41 4.74 -7.98
CA GLY A 56 8.55 4.15 -8.68
C GLY A 56 9.75 3.93 -7.77
N ALA A 57 10.05 4.88 -6.88
CA ALA A 57 11.10 4.74 -5.87
C ALA A 57 10.80 3.59 -4.88
N ALA A 58 9.54 3.43 -4.47
CA ALA A 58 9.12 2.35 -3.59
C ALA A 58 9.22 0.96 -4.26
N ILE A 59 8.75 0.85 -5.51
CA ILE A 59 8.84 -0.38 -6.31
C ILE A 59 10.30 -0.76 -6.54
N LEU A 60 11.15 0.22 -6.87
CA LEU A 60 12.58 0.00 -7.05
C LEU A 60 13.21 -0.53 -5.75
N ALA A 61 12.91 0.07 -4.60
CA ALA A 61 13.43 -0.40 -3.32
C ALA A 61 13.04 -1.86 -3.02
N ALA A 62 11.78 -2.23 -3.28
CA ALA A 62 11.31 -3.60 -3.10
C ALA A 62 12.00 -4.58 -4.08
N ALA A 63 12.11 -4.21 -5.35
CA ALA A 63 12.74 -5.04 -6.38
C ALA A 63 14.26 -5.22 -6.15
N GLU A 64 14.97 -4.18 -5.72
CA GLU A 64 16.40 -4.24 -5.37
C GLU A 64 16.67 -5.24 -4.23
N ASN A 65 15.71 -5.46 -3.34
CA ASN A 65 15.79 -6.44 -2.26
C ASN A 65 15.16 -7.80 -2.61
N GLY A 66 14.82 -8.03 -3.88
CA GLY A 66 14.32 -9.32 -4.37
C GLY A 66 12.88 -9.66 -3.97
N LEU A 67 12.10 -8.69 -3.50
CA LEU A 67 10.73 -8.93 -3.06
C LEU A 67 9.78 -9.10 -4.25
N PRO A 68 8.92 -10.13 -4.26
CA PRO A 68 7.75 -10.18 -5.13
C PRO A 68 6.81 -8.99 -4.86
N ILE A 69 6.36 -8.34 -5.93
CA ILE A 69 5.52 -7.13 -5.85
C ILE A 69 4.10 -7.44 -6.35
N PHE A 70 3.10 -7.06 -5.56
CA PHE A 70 1.69 -7.26 -5.86
C PHE A 70 0.95 -5.93 -5.83
N GLU A 71 0.01 -5.75 -6.75
CA GLU A 71 -0.77 -4.52 -6.88
C GLU A 71 -2.26 -4.78 -6.73
N TYR A 72 -2.95 -3.88 -6.03
CA TYR A 72 -4.38 -3.98 -5.77
C TYR A 72 -5.11 -2.67 -6.10
N ALA A 73 -6.21 -2.79 -6.86
CA ALA A 73 -7.08 -1.66 -7.12
C ALA A 73 -7.76 -1.15 -5.84
N PRO A 74 -7.89 0.17 -5.62
CA PRO A 74 -8.64 0.77 -4.51
C PRO A 74 -10.00 0.12 -4.20
N ASN A 75 -10.79 -0.22 -5.22
CA ASN A 75 -12.08 -0.88 -5.02
C ASN A 75 -11.93 -2.28 -4.41
N ARG A 76 -10.88 -3.01 -4.78
CA ARG A 76 -10.57 -4.33 -4.24
C ARG A 76 -10.09 -4.24 -2.80
N ILE A 77 -9.31 -3.22 -2.45
CA ILE A 77 -8.87 -2.96 -1.08
C ILE A 77 -10.06 -2.69 -0.17
N LYS A 78 -10.97 -1.82 -0.61
CA LYS A 78 -12.21 -1.51 0.10
C LYS A 78 -13.13 -2.73 0.22
N GLN A 79 -13.26 -3.52 -0.84
CA GLN A 79 -14.03 -4.76 -0.84
C GLN A 79 -13.47 -5.78 0.16
N ALA A 80 -12.15 -5.98 0.20
CA ALA A 80 -11.52 -6.94 1.10
C ALA A 80 -11.58 -6.50 2.58
N THR A 81 -11.59 -5.20 2.84
CA THR A 81 -11.54 -4.65 4.21
C THR A 81 -12.92 -4.43 4.81
N VAL A 82 -13.86 -3.87 4.02
CA VAL A 82 -15.18 -3.41 4.50
C VAL A 82 -16.32 -4.26 3.92
N GLY A 83 -16.05 -5.10 2.92
CA GLY A 83 -17.08 -5.89 2.23
C GLY A 83 -17.80 -5.14 1.09
N THR A 84 -17.43 -3.88 0.82
CA THR A 84 -17.95 -3.10 -0.31
C THR A 84 -16.88 -2.21 -0.93
N GLY A 85 -16.75 -2.24 -2.25
CA GLY A 85 -15.84 -1.38 -3.02
C GLY A 85 -16.16 0.12 -2.95
N ALA A 86 -17.37 0.48 -2.51
CA ALA A 86 -17.81 1.88 -2.37
C ALA A 86 -17.50 2.48 -0.99
N ALA A 87 -16.81 1.76 -0.10
CA ALA A 87 -16.54 2.22 1.26
C ALA A 87 -15.78 3.55 1.33
N GLY A 88 -16.12 4.37 2.34
CA GLY A 88 -15.42 5.61 2.66
C GLY A 88 -14.14 5.36 3.45
N LYS A 89 -13.19 6.30 3.38
CA LYS A 89 -11.88 6.19 4.06
C LYS A 89 -11.98 5.95 5.58
N ASN A 90 -12.91 6.62 6.24
CA ASN A 90 -13.14 6.43 7.69
C ASN A 90 -13.63 5.02 8.03
N GLN A 91 -14.40 4.39 7.14
CA GLN A 91 -14.87 3.01 7.34
C GLN A 91 -13.71 2.03 7.19
N VAL A 92 -12.83 2.24 6.21
CA VAL A 92 -11.63 1.43 6.05
C VAL A 92 -10.77 1.51 7.31
N ALA A 93 -10.44 2.70 7.81
CA ALA A 93 -9.61 2.86 9.01
C ALA A 93 -10.25 2.23 10.26
N PHE A 94 -11.56 2.39 10.44
CA PHE A 94 -12.29 1.74 11.54
C PHE A 94 -12.22 0.21 11.43
N MET A 95 -12.43 -0.34 10.23
CA MET A 95 -12.39 -1.77 10.00
C MET A 95 -10.98 -2.34 10.18
N VAL A 96 -9.94 -1.65 9.71
CA VAL A 96 -8.53 -2.04 9.94
C VAL A 96 -8.25 -2.14 11.44
N ARG A 97 -8.63 -1.13 12.22
CA ARG A 97 -8.48 -1.16 13.68
C ARG A 97 -9.17 -2.37 14.30
N ALA A 98 -10.42 -2.63 13.91
CA ALA A 98 -11.21 -3.74 14.43
C ALA A 98 -10.64 -5.11 14.05
N LEU A 99 -10.25 -5.29 12.78
CA LEU A 99 -9.72 -6.55 12.24
C LEU A 99 -8.34 -6.90 12.81
N LEU A 100 -7.52 -5.89 13.12
CA LEU A 100 -6.18 -6.08 13.68
C LEU A 100 -6.13 -5.96 15.21
N GLY A 101 -7.26 -5.72 15.87
CA GLY A 101 -7.32 -5.57 17.33
C GLY A 101 -6.52 -4.39 17.88
N LEU A 102 -6.36 -3.32 17.11
CA LEU A 102 -5.56 -2.15 17.52
C LEU A 102 -6.31 -1.32 18.56
N THR A 103 -5.59 -0.84 19.58
CA THR A 103 -6.15 -0.02 20.66
C THR A 103 -6.56 1.38 20.20
N GLN A 104 -5.90 1.90 19.17
CA GLN A 104 -6.16 3.22 18.60
C GLN A 104 -6.35 3.12 17.09
N THR A 105 -7.10 4.06 16.53
CA THR A 105 -7.23 4.16 15.07
C THR A 105 -5.89 4.65 14.50
N PRO A 106 -5.26 3.92 13.58
CA PRO A 106 -4.03 4.39 12.94
C PRO A 106 -4.29 5.64 12.09
N ASP A 107 -3.24 6.44 11.88
CA ASP A 107 -3.28 7.55 10.91
C ASP A 107 -3.71 7.08 9.53
N ALA A 108 -4.32 7.96 8.74
CA ALA A 108 -4.94 7.60 7.47
C ALA A 108 -3.98 6.83 6.53
N ASP A 109 -2.75 7.30 6.35
CA ASP A 109 -1.77 6.65 5.47
C ASP A 109 -1.36 5.26 6.00
N ALA A 110 -1.23 5.11 7.31
CA ALA A 110 -0.91 3.83 7.93
C ALA A 110 -2.11 2.86 7.86
N ALA A 111 -3.33 3.37 8.02
CA ALA A 111 -4.56 2.59 7.86
C ALA A 111 -4.70 2.05 6.43
N ASP A 112 -4.43 2.90 5.43
CA ASP A 112 -4.47 2.53 4.02
C ASP A 112 -3.40 1.46 3.71
N ALA A 113 -2.17 1.63 4.21
CA ALA A 113 -1.10 0.63 4.07
C ALA A 113 -1.47 -0.73 4.71
N LEU A 114 -2.07 -0.72 5.91
CA LEU A 114 -2.54 -1.93 6.58
C LEU A 114 -3.70 -2.60 5.82
N ALA A 115 -4.62 -1.82 5.24
CA ALA A 115 -5.71 -2.33 4.43
C ALA A 115 -5.19 -3.04 3.17
N ILE A 116 -4.14 -2.50 2.53
CA ILE A 116 -3.47 -3.14 1.39
C ILE A 116 -2.85 -4.48 1.80
N GLY A 117 -2.14 -4.52 2.93
CA GLY A 117 -1.56 -5.75 3.48
C GLY A 117 -2.62 -6.82 3.77
N LEU A 118 -3.72 -6.44 4.42
CA LEU A 118 -4.87 -7.33 4.65
C LEU A 118 -5.46 -7.84 3.33
N THR A 119 -5.60 -6.97 2.34
CA THR A 119 -6.10 -7.35 1.00
C THR A 119 -5.21 -8.39 0.33
N HIS A 120 -3.89 -8.27 0.49
CA HIS A 120 -2.93 -9.25 0.00
C HIS A 120 -3.14 -10.61 0.65
N LEU A 121 -3.16 -10.66 1.99
CA LEU A 121 -3.35 -11.90 2.76
C LEU A 121 -4.65 -12.61 2.36
N ARG A 122 -5.77 -11.88 2.28
CA ARG A 122 -7.06 -12.43 1.83
C ARG A 122 -7.02 -12.94 0.40
N SER A 123 -6.29 -12.27 -0.48
CA SER A 123 -6.14 -12.70 -1.88
C SER A 123 -5.34 -14.00 -1.99
N GLN A 124 -4.29 -14.16 -1.18
CA GLN A 124 -3.49 -15.39 -1.12
C GLN A 124 -4.28 -16.56 -0.53
N GLU A 125 -5.05 -16.32 0.54
CA GLU A 125 -5.96 -17.32 1.13
C GLU A 125 -6.96 -17.84 0.09
N ALA A 126 -7.60 -16.94 -0.66
CA ALA A 126 -8.56 -17.30 -1.70
C ALA A 126 -7.90 -18.12 -2.83
N ALA A 127 -6.69 -17.76 -3.25
CA ALA A 127 -5.94 -18.49 -4.27
C ALA A 127 -5.58 -19.91 -3.81
N CYS A 128 -5.15 -20.07 -2.55
CA CYS A 128 -4.84 -21.37 -1.95
C CYS A 128 -6.08 -22.28 -1.88
N LEU A 129 -7.24 -21.72 -1.58
CA LEU A 129 -8.51 -22.44 -1.49
C LEU A 129 -9.17 -22.74 -2.85
N GLY A 130 -8.54 -22.33 -3.96
CA GLY A 130 -9.09 -22.52 -5.31
C GLY A 130 -10.37 -21.70 -5.59
N VAL A 131 -10.64 -20.68 -4.78
CA VAL A 131 -11.77 -19.78 -5.00
C VAL A 131 -11.33 -18.75 -6.05
N PRO A 132 -12.02 -18.62 -7.20
CA PRO A 132 -11.63 -17.68 -8.23
C PRO A 132 -11.69 -16.25 -7.66
N SER A 133 -10.51 -15.68 -7.47
CA SER A 133 -10.39 -14.29 -7.06
C SER A 133 -10.78 -13.43 -8.24
N GLY A 134 -11.92 -12.73 -8.12
CA GLY A 134 -12.46 -11.87 -9.18
C GLY A 134 -11.37 -10.98 -9.79
N ALA A 135 -11.11 -11.22 -11.09
CA ALA A 135 -10.35 -10.45 -12.06
C ALA A 135 -9.12 -9.69 -11.50
N GLN A 136 -7.95 -10.31 -11.69
CA GLN A 136 -6.68 -9.60 -11.83
C GLN A 136 -6.72 -8.92 -13.21
N ILE A 137 -6.85 -7.58 -13.23
CA ILE A 137 -6.55 -6.74 -14.39
C ILE A 137 -5.77 -5.53 -13.89
#